data_AF-A0A3D1XQU9-F1
#
_entry.id   AF-A0A3D1XQU9-F1
#
_cell.length_a   1.000
_cell.length_b   1.000
_cell.length_c   1.000
_cell.angle_alpha   90.00
_cell.angle_beta   90.00
_cell.angle_gamma   90.00
#
_symmetry.space_group_name_H-M   'P 1'
#
loop_
_entity.id
_entity.type
_entity.pdbx_description
1 polymer ?
#
loop_
_entity_poly.entity_id
_entity_poly.type
_entity_poly.pdbx_seq_one_letter_code
_entity_poly.pdbx_strand_id
1 'polypeptide(L)'
;SQKENLEDIFSNNQQVESTIEVSRETAWAEFQSNVSDNLKPLLSLEFNPLPASYKIRFRSSDNRLSHIREFSKILETQQGVESIEYGEEWISRFEKFMVFSKIFLFAIGGLLSLGLILIISNTIRLSIYSRQDEIELMLLIGATPRFVKIPFLLEGMIQGLAGSVLALFLIGGVHYYLKSEYQSSIDAMGMDFQFIAEPFLFGLIGLSVLVGFMASYISTFQFLYLLNKK
;
A
#
# COMPACT_ATOMS: atom_id res chain seq x y z
N SER A 1 20.73 -37.88 -9.57
CA SER A 1 19.97 -37.75 -10.84
C SER A 1 19.70 -36.27 -11.16
N GLN A 2 19.44 -35.85 -12.41
CA GLN A 2 19.05 -34.45 -12.71
C GLN A 2 17.82 -34.01 -11.91
N LYS A 3 16.89 -34.95 -11.68
CA LYS A 3 15.71 -34.79 -10.82
C LYS A 3 16.05 -34.46 -9.35
N GLU A 4 16.97 -35.23 -8.79
CA GLU A 4 17.41 -35.12 -7.38
C GLU A 4 18.11 -33.78 -7.10
N ASN A 5 18.87 -33.27 -8.07
CA ASN A 5 19.49 -31.94 -7.98
C ASN A 5 18.45 -30.81 -7.95
N LEU A 6 17.38 -30.91 -8.77
CA LEU A 6 16.29 -29.94 -8.75
C LEU A 6 15.51 -29.99 -7.43
N GLU A 7 15.24 -31.19 -6.90
CA GLU A 7 14.58 -31.37 -5.60
C GLU A 7 15.40 -30.77 -4.44
N ASP A 8 16.73 -30.88 -4.48
CA ASP A 8 17.64 -30.24 -3.52
C ASP A 8 17.59 -28.70 -3.63
N ILE A 9 17.55 -28.14 -4.85
CA ILE A 9 17.44 -26.70 -5.07
C ILE A 9 16.10 -26.16 -4.52
N PHE A 10 15.01 -26.89 -4.72
CA PHE A 10 13.70 -26.50 -4.19
C PHE A 10 13.66 -26.53 -2.66
N SER A 11 14.21 -27.58 -2.06
CA SER A 11 14.20 -27.78 -0.61
C SER A 11 15.07 -26.79 0.15
N ASN A 12 16.15 -26.32 -0.49
CA ASN A 12 17.04 -25.31 0.10
C ASN A 12 16.47 -23.88 0.06
N ASN A 13 15.40 -23.63 -0.71
CA ASN A 13 14.79 -22.31 -0.77
C ASN A 13 13.70 -22.15 0.31
N GLN A 14 13.99 -21.34 1.33
CA GLN A 14 13.06 -21.08 2.45
C GLN A 14 11.73 -20.43 2.02
N GLN A 15 11.69 -19.78 0.85
CA GLN A 15 10.50 -19.13 0.30
C GLN A 15 9.56 -20.12 -0.39
N VAL A 16 10.01 -21.34 -0.70
CA VAL A 16 9.16 -22.40 -1.24
C VAL A 16 8.34 -23.02 -0.12
N GLU A 17 7.03 -23.08 -0.33
CA GLU A 17 6.06 -23.65 0.60
C GLU A 17 5.81 -25.13 0.29
N SER A 18 5.61 -25.46 -0.99
CA SER A 18 5.37 -26.83 -1.44
C SER A 18 5.79 -27.02 -2.88
N THR A 19 6.32 -28.20 -3.21
CA THR A 19 6.55 -28.66 -4.57
C THR A 19 5.70 -29.89 -4.86
N ILE A 20 5.01 -29.88 -6.00
CA ILE A 20 4.20 -31.02 -6.45
C ILE A 20 4.74 -31.44 -7.81
N GLU A 21 5.24 -32.67 -7.90
CA GLU A 21 5.58 -33.28 -9.18
C GLU A 21 4.30 -33.66 -9.92
N VAL A 22 4.20 -33.24 -11.18
CA VAL A 22 3.11 -33.60 -12.07
C VAL A 22 3.69 -34.46 -13.18
N SER A 23 3.35 -35.76 -13.14
CA SER A 23 3.75 -36.69 -14.19
C SER A 23 3.08 -36.33 -15.51
N ARG A 24 3.66 -36.82 -16.62
CA ARG A 24 3.11 -36.58 -17.97
C ARG A 24 1.67 -37.03 -18.09
N GLU A 25 1.35 -38.20 -17.54
CA GLU A 25 0.02 -38.81 -17.57
C GLU A 25 -0.98 -37.96 -16.76
N THR A 26 -0.55 -37.47 -15.60
CA THR A 26 -1.36 -36.62 -14.73
C THR A 26 -1.64 -35.26 -15.38
N ALA A 27 -0.62 -34.64 -15.98
CA ALA A 27 -0.75 -33.38 -16.71
C ALA A 27 -1.74 -33.49 -17.88
N TRP A 28 -1.70 -34.61 -18.60
CA TRP A 28 -2.60 -34.86 -19.73
C TRP A 28 -4.05 -35.08 -19.29
N ALA A 29 -4.27 -35.83 -18.21
CA ALA A 29 -5.60 -36.01 -17.62
C ALA A 29 -6.18 -34.68 -17.12
N GLU A 30 -5.39 -33.86 -16.41
CA GLU A 30 -5.81 -32.52 -15.97
C GLU A 30 -6.14 -31.62 -17.17
N PHE A 31 -5.31 -31.62 -18.21
CA PHE A 31 -5.55 -30.83 -19.42
C PHE A 31 -6.87 -31.22 -20.10
N GLN A 32 -7.11 -32.50 -20.34
CA GLN A 32 -8.36 -32.98 -20.97
C GLN A 32 -9.62 -32.61 -20.17
N SER A 33 -9.52 -32.59 -18.82
CA SER A 33 -10.64 -32.24 -17.95
C SER A 33 -10.98 -30.74 -17.95
N ASN A 34 -9.97 -29.88 -18.15
CA ASN A 34 -10.11 -28.42 -18.08
C ASN A 34 -10.31 -27.75 -19.45
N VAL A 35 -10.18 -28.50 -20.54
CA VAL A 35 -10.42 -27.96 -21.89
C VAL A 35 -11.92 -27.80 -22.14
N SER A 36 -12.31 -26.57 -22.53
CA SER A 36 -13.69 -26.24 -22.92
C SER A 36 -14.25 -27.21 -23.95
N ASP A 37 -15.54 -27.55 -23.83
CA ASP A 37 -16.22 -28.55 -24.68
C ASP A 37 -16.02 -28.34 -26.19
N ASN A 38 -15.87 -27.08 -26.61
CA ASN A 38 -15.66 -26.69 -28.02
C ASN A 38 -14.29 -27.08 -28.59
N LEU A 39 -13.30 -27.34 -27.75
CA LEU A 39 -11.92 -27.70 -28.15
C LEU A 39 -11.68 -29.21 -28.03
N LYS A 40 -12.60 -29.96 -27.40
CA LYS A 40 -12.51 -31.43 -27.25
C LYS A 40 -12.33 -32.19 -28.56
N PRO A 41 -12.95 -31.81 -29.70
CA PRO A 41 -12.73 -32.47 -30.99
C PRO A 41 -11.28 -32.37 -31.52
N LEU A 42 -10.52 -31.37 -31.06
CA LEU A 42 -9.14 -31.13 -31.46
C LEU A 42 -8.11 -31.90 -30.60
N LEU A 43 -8.56 -32.54 -29.51
CA LEU A 43 -7.71 -33.32 -28.58
C LEU A 43 -7.42 -34.74 -29.07
N SER A 44 -7.74 -35.05 -30.33
CA SER A 44 -7.57 -36.36 -30.99
C SER A 44 -6.09 -36.66 -31.31
N LEU A 45 -5.20 -36.50 -30.34
CA LEU A 45 -3.78 -36.77 -30.45
C LEU A 45 -3.51 -38.22 -30.00
N GLU A 46 -2.84 -39.01 -30.84
CA GLU A 46 -2.47 -40.40 -30.53
C GLU A 46 -1.38 -40.52 -29.44
N PHE A 47 -0.71 -39.42 -29.09
CA PHE A 47 0.36 -39.38 -28.09
C PHE A 47 0.23 -38.15 -27.17
N ASN A 48 0.79 -38.25 -25.96
CA ASN A 48 0.82 -37.18 -24.97
C ASN A 48 1.98 -36.20 -25.24
N PRO A 49 1.71 -34.95 -25.66
CA PRO A 49 2.75 -33.97 -25.96
C PRO A 49 3.28 -33.23 -24.71
N LEU A 50 2.68 -33.43 -23.53
CA LEU A 50 3.01 -32.65 -22.34
C LEU A 50 4.27 -33.19 -21.65
N PRO A 51 5.24 -32.32 -21.30
CA PRO A 51 6.39 -32.72 -20.49
C PRO A 51 5.99 -32.96 -19.02
N ALA A 52 6.85 -33.66 -18.28
CA ALA A 52 6.71 -33.70 -16.82
C ALA A 52 7.04 -32.31 -16.25
N SER A 53 6.31 -31.88 -15.22
CA SER A 53 6.47 -30.54 -14.65
C SER A 53 6.43 -30.55 -13.14
N TYR A 54 6.97 -29.49 -12.52
CA TYR A 54 6.85 -29.25 -11.09
C TYR A 54 6.00 -28.01 -10.85
N LYS A 55 4.96 -28.14 -10.03
CA LYS A 55 4.18 -27.00 -9.51
C LYS A 55 4.82 -26.55 -8.20
N ILE A 56 5.40 -25.34 -8.20
CA ILE A 56 6.07 -24.76 -7.02
C ILE A 56 5.18 -23.67 -6.43
N ARG A 57 4.84 -23.81 -5.15
CA ARG A 57 4.10 -22.80 -4.39
C ARG A 57 5.06 -22.01 -3.52
N PHE A 58 4.96 -20.70 -3.55
CA PHE A 58 5.75 -19.81 -2.71
C PHE A 58 4.92 -19.31 -1.54
N ARG A 59 5.58 -19.18 -0.37
CA ARG A 59 4.97 -18.61 0.84
C ARG A 59 4.49 -17.19 0.57
N SER A 60 3.38 -16.80 1.19
CA SER A 60 2.86 -15.43 1.12
C SER A 60 3.82 -14.45 1.77
N SER A 61 4.30 -13.47 0.99
CA SER A 61 5.15 -12.37 1.45
C SER A 61 5.00 -11.14 0.54
N ASP A 62 5.26 -9.94 1.06
CA ASP A 62 5.20 -8.68 0.30
C ASP A 62 6.13 -8.69 -0.93
N ASN A 63 7.23 -9.44 -0.84
CA ASN A 63 8.25 -9.56 -1.88
C ASN A 63 8.17 -10.91 -2.64
N ARG A 64 7.05 -11.64 -2.51
CA ARG A 64 6.89 -12.97 -3.13
C ARG A 64 7.17 -12.94 -4.64
N LEU A 65 6.70 -11.92 -5.34
CA LEU A 65 6.87 -11.78 -6.78
C LEU A 65 8.34 -11.60 -7.19
N SER A 66 9.11 -10.81 -6.45
CA SER A 66 10.55 -10.68 -6.69
C SER A 66 11.29 -11.98 -6.43
N HIS A 67 10.91 -12.73 -5.40
CA HIS A 67 11.51 -14.04 -5.10
C HIS A 67 11.19 -15.08 -6.18
N ILE A 68 9.96 -15.09 -6.72
CA ILE A 68 9.59 -15.96 -7.85
C ILE A 68 10.47 -15.64 -9.07
N ARG A 69 10.62 -14.35 -9.42
CA ARG A 69 11.43 -13.91 -10.56
C ARG A 69 12.92 -14.22 -10.38
N GLU A 70 13.45 -14.06 -9.18
CA GLU A 70 14.84 -14.41 -8.89
C GLU A 70 15.07 -15.92 -8.97
N PHE A 71 14.15 -16.70 -8.39
CA PHE A 71 14.23 -18.15 -8.42
C PHE A 71 14.04 -18.72 -9.82
N SER A 72 13.14 -18.16 -10.64
CA SER A 72 12.96 -18.58 -12.03
C SER A 72 14.25 -18.39 -12.82
N LYS A 73 14.95 -17.26 -12.67
CA LYS A 73 16.25 -17.02 -13.31
C LYS A 73 17.31 -18.04 -12.89
N ILE A 74 17.32 -18.45 -11.61
CA ILE A 74 18.24 -19.48 -11.13
C ILE A 74 17.92 -20.82 -11.79
N LEU A 75 16.64 -21.18 -11.86
CA LEU A 75 16.18 -22.44 -12.44
C LEU A 75 16.37 -22.52 -13.95
N GLU A 76 16.23 -21.41 -14.69
CA GLU A 76 16.51 -21.33 -16.13
C GLU A 76 17.95 -21.73 -16.48
N THR A 77 18.89 -21.57 -15.54
CA THR A 77 20.31 -21.93 -15.75
C THR A 77 20.63 -23.39 -15.44
N GLN A 78 19.67 -24.17 -14.89
CA GLN A 78 19.88 -25.55 -14.49
C GLN A 78 19.65 -26.53 -15.64
N GLN A 79 20.49 -27.56 -15.73
CA GLN A 79 20.31 -28.62 -16.72
C GLN A 79 19.08 -29.47 -16.39
N GLY A 80 18.20 -29.66 -17.38
CA GLY A 80 16.95 -30.42 -17.22
C GLY A 80 15.70 -29.57 -17.04
N VAL A 81 15.83 -28.24 -17.05
CA VAL A 81 14.70 -27.30 -17.11
C VAL A 81 14.52 -26.83 -18.55
N GLU A 82 13.38 -27.15 -19.16
CA GLU A 82 13.07 -26.76 -20.55
C GLU A 82 12.36 -25.40 -20.61
N SER A 83 11.39 -25.15 -19.72
CA SER A 83 10.65 -23.89 -19.65
C SER A 83 10.09 -23.65 -18.24
N ILE A 84 9.89 -22.38 -17.89
CA ILE A 84 9.29 -21.95 -16.62
C ILE A 84 8.14 -21.00 -16.91
N GLU A 85 6.93 -21.39 -16.51
CA GLU A 85 5.72 -20.59 -16.70
C GLU A 85 5.21 -20.11 -15.34
N TYR A 86 5.32 -18.82 -15.05
CA TYR A 86 4.86 -18.23 -13.78
C TYR A 86 4.03 -16.95 -13.96
N GLY A 87 3.55 -16.68 -15.18
CA GLY A 87 2.71 -15.51 -15.48
C GLY A 87 3.45 -14.17 -15.39
N GLU A 88 4.75 -14.14 -15.75
CA GLU A 88 5.63 -12.97 -15.64
C GLU A 88 5.02 -11.71 -16.25
N GLU A 89 4.39 -11.82 -17.42
CA GLU A 89 3.82 -10.66 -18.12
C GLU A 89 2.66 -10.03 -17.33
N TRP A 90 1.75 -10.84 -16.81
CA TRP A 90 0.62 -10.36 -16.00
C TRP A 90 1.11 -9.74 -14.69
N ILE A 91 2.05 -10.41 -14.02
CA ILE A 91 2.70 -9.93 -12.80
C ILE A 91 3.39 -8.58 -13.04
N SER A 92 4.18 -8.47 -14.11
CA SER A 92 4.91 -7.24 -14.46
C SER A 92 3.97 -6.07 -14.77
N ARG A 93 2.85 -6.33 -15.47
CA ARG A 93 1.81 -5.32 -15.71
C ARG A 93 1.17 -4.86 -14.39
N PHE A 94 0.88 -5.80 -13.49
CA PHE A 94 0.32 -5.50 -12.18
C PHE A 94 1.29 -4.71 -11.29
N GLU A 95 2.59 -5.06 -11.29
CA GLU A 95 3.64 -4.30 -10.60
C GLU A 95 3.71 -2.85 -11.09
N LYS A 96 3.70 -2.64 -12.41
CA LYS A 96 3.69 -1.29 -13.00
C LYS A 96 2.44 -0.51 -12.58
N PHE A 97 1.28 -1.16 -12.55
CA PHE A 97 0.05 -0.55 -12.07
C PHE A 97 0.16 -0.16 -10.58
N MET A 98 0.69 -1.04 -9.73
CA MET A 98 0.90 -0.75 -8.30
C MET A 98 1.84 0.44 -8.08
N VAL A 99 2.94 0.53 -8.84
CA VAL A 99 3.86 1.68 -8.78
C VAL A 99 3.16 2.97 -9.24
N PHE A 100 2.42 2.91 -10.35
CA PHE A 100 1.62 4.03 -10.83
C PHE A 100 0.59 4.48 -9.79
N SER A 101 -0.17 3.56 -9.20
CA SER A 101 -1.14 3.85 -8.14
C SER A 101 -0.50 4.47 -6.91
N LYS A 102 0.69 4.00 -6.48
CA LYS A 102 1.44 4.62 -5.37
C LYS A 102 1.78 6.07 -5.68
N ILE A 103 2.38 6.34 -6.84
CA ILE A 103 2.74 7.71 -7.26
C ILE A 103 1.49 8.60 -7.33
N PHE A 104 0.41 8.09 -7.91
CA PHE A 104 -0.87 8.79 -8.03
C PHE A 104 -1.47 9.14 -6.66
N LEU A 105 -1.47 8.19 -5.71
CA LEU A 105 -1.94 8.42 -4.34
C LEU A 105 -1.08 9.44 -3.59
N PHE A 106 0.25 9.40 -3.74
CA PHE A 106 1.13 10.41 -3.17
C PHE A 106 0.90 11.80 -3.78
N ALA A 107 0.67 11.89 -5.10
CA ALA A 107 0.35 13.14 -5.77
C ALA A 107 -0.97 13.75 -5.27
N ILE A 108 -2.03 12.95 -5.17
CA ILE A 108 -3.32 13.37 -4.60
C ILE A 108 -3.17 13.75 -3.12
N GLY A 109 -2.47 12.94 -2.33
CA GLY A 109 -2.23 13.22 -0.91
C GLY A 109 -1.48 14.54 -0.72
N GLY A 110 -0.47 14.80 -1.55
CA GLY A 110 0.25 16.07 -1.57
C GLY A 110 -0.65 17.26 -1.95
N LEU A 111 -1.45 17.11 -3.00
CA LEU A 111 -2.40 18.15 -3.44
C LEU A 111 -3.43 18.49 -2.35
N LEU A 112 -4.02 17.48 -1.71
CA LEU A 112 -4.96 17.66 -0.61
C LEU A 112 -4.28 18.29 0.61
N SER A 113 -3.04 17.90 0.91
CA SER A 113 -2.25 18.50 1.99
C SER A 113 -1.99 19.98 1.74
N LEU A 114 -1.67 20.38 0.51
CA LEU A 114 -1.56 21.80 0.14
C LEU A 114 -2.89 22.54 0.32
N GLY A 115 -3.99 21.95 -0.11
CA GLY A 115 -5.33 22.50 0.10
C GLY A 115 -5.64 22.69 1.59
N LEU A 116 -5.31 21.70 2.42
CA LEU A 116 -5.47 21.76 3.87
C LEU A 116 -4.63 22.88 4.49
N ILE A 117 -3.36 23.02 4.07
CA ILE A 117 -2.48 24.10 4.51
C ILE A 117 -3.11 25.46 4.21
N LEU A 118 -3.67 25.66 3.01
CA LEU A 118 -4.32 26.90 2.62
C LEU A 118 -5.57 27.20 3.47
N ILE A 119 -6.42 26.19 3.70
CA ILE A 119 -7.63 26.33 4.51
C ILE A 119 -7.28 26.71 5.95
N ILE A 120 -6.42 25.91 6.61
CA ILE A 120 -5.99 26.16 7.99
C ILE A 120 -5.32 27.54 8.10
N SER A 121 -4.47 27.89 7.14
CA SER A 121 -3.81 29.20 7.12
C SER A 121 -4.80 30.36 7.08
N ASN A 122 -5.84 30.25 6.24
CA ASN A 122 -6.90 31.26 6.14
C ASN A 122 -7.75 31.31 7.42
N THR A 123 -8.11 30.17 7.99
CA THR A 123 -8.87 30.10 9.24
C THR A 123 -8.10 30.78 10.38
N ILE A 124 -6.81 30.52 10.50
CA ILE A 124 -5.97 31.14 11.54
C ILE A 124 -5.83 32.64 11.30
N ARG A 125 -5.68 33.09 10.05
CA ARG A 125 -5.63 34.52 9.74
C ARG A 125 -6.91 35.24 10.18
N LEU A 126 -8.07 34.61 9.95
CA LEU A 126 -9.36 35.13 10.42
C LEU A 126 -9.44 35.13 11.95
N SER A 127 -8.98 34.06 12.61
CA SER A 127 -8.93 33.95 14.08
C SER A 127 -8.03 35.02 14.73
N ILE A 128 -6.89 35.31 14.12
CA ILE A 128 -5.98 36.37 14.58
C ILE A 128 -6.64 37.75 14.39
N TYR A 129 -7.27 37.99 13.24
CA TYR A 129 -7.92 39.27 12.95
C TYR A 129 -9.07 39.56 13.91
N SER A 130 -9.88 38.54 14.28
CA SER A 130 -10.97 38.72 15.24
C SER A 130 -10.49 38.98 16.67
N ARG A 131 -9.24 38.62 17.00
CA ARG A 131 -8.61 38.83 18.31
C ARG A 131 -7.53 39.92 18.30
N GLN A 132 -7.49 40.76 17.27
CA GLN A 132 -6.39 41.72 17.09
C GLN A 132 -6.25 42.68 18.28
N ASP A 133 -7.37 43.14 18.86
CA ASP A 133 -7.37 44.09 19.97
C ASP A 133 -6.81 43.46 21.26
N GLU A 134 -7.15 42.18 21.52
CA GLU A 134 -6.60 41.41 22.64
C GLU A 134 -5.09 41.20 22.49
N ILE A 135 -4.64 40.90 21.26
CA ILE A 135 -3.23 40.70 20.94
C ILE A 135 -2.44 42.00 21.12
N GLU A 136 -2.99 43.14 20.67
CA GLU A 136 -2.36 44.45 20.85
C GLU A 136 -2.22 44.80 22.33
N LEU A 137 -3.27 44.60 23.13
CA LEU A 137 -3.23 44.78 24.58
C LEU A 137 -2.16 43.88 25.23
N MET A 138 -2.06 42.62 24.83
CA MET A 138 -1.02 41.69 25.31
C MET A 138 0.39 42.18 24.98
N LEU A 139 0.61 42.71 23.78
CA LEU A 139 1.90 43.24 23.36
C LEU A 139 2.28 44.51 24.15
N LEU A 140 1.31 45.38 24.44
CA LEU A 140 1.52 46.61 25.24
C LEU A 140 1.96 46.32 26.68
N ILE A 141 1.47 45.24 27.28
CA ILE A 141 1.88 44.81 28.63
C ILE A 141 3.16 43.96 28.64
N GLY A 142 3.85 43.84 27.51
CA GLY A 142 5.16 43.17 27.39
C GLY A 142 5.11 41.68 27.10
N ALA A 143 3.99 41.14 26.59
CA ALA A 143 3.95 39.74 26.18
C ALA A 143 4.93 39.45 25.03
N THR A 144 5.61 38.31 25.11
CA THR A 144 6.54 37.91 24.04
C THR A 144 5.76 37.44 22.79
N PRO A 145 6.27 37.68 21.56
CA PRO A 145 5.61 37.23 20.33
C PRO A 145 5.40 35.70 20.26
N ARG A 146 6.17 34.91 21.02
CA ARG A 146 5.96 33.46 21.13
C ARG A 146 4.72 33.12 21.94
N PHE A 147 4.45 33.85 23.02
CA PHE A 147 3.28 33.64 23.87
C PHE A 147 1.98 33.82 23.08
N VAL A 148 1.95 34.83 22.20
CA VAL A 148 0.80 35.10 21.30
C VAL A 148 0.61 33.99 20.25
N LYS A 149 1.70 33.35 19.77
CA LYS A 149 1.63 32.34 18.69
C LYS A 149 1.15 30.97 19.14
N ILE A 150 1.50 30.54 20.36
CA ILE A 150 1.21 29.19 20.87
C ILE A 150 -0.27 28.78 20.73
N PRO A 151 -1.28 29.59 21.11
CA PRO A 151 -2.69 29.18 20.98
C PRO A 151 -3.06 28.88 19.52
N PHE A 152 -2.60 29.68 18.56
CA PHE A 152 -2.87 29.44 17.13
C PHE A 152 -2.14 28.20 16.60
N LEU A 153 -0.92 27.91 17.07
CA LEU A 153 -0.23 26.66 16.74
C LEU A 153 -1.00 25.44 17.23
N LEU A 154 -1.54 25.51 18.44
CA LEU A 154 -2.40 24.46 19.01
C LEU A 154 -3.71 24.31 18.23
N GLU A 155 -4.37 25.39 17.80
CA GLU A 155 -5.56 25.33 16.96
C GLU A 155 -5.30 24.51 15.68
N GLY A 156 -4.19 24.76 14.98
CA GLY A 156 -3.81 24.01 13.78
C GLY A 156 -3.51 22.54 14.06
N MET A 157 -2.79 22.24 15.16
CA MET A 157 -2.53 20.85 15.59
C MET A 157 -3.82 20.10 15.93
N ILE A 158 -4.74 20.75 16.65
CA ILE A 158 -6.04 20.18 17.03
C ILE A 158 -6.89 19.92 15.79
N GLN A 159 -6.90 20.83 14.82
CA GLN A 159 -7.59 20.63 13.54
C GLN A 159 -7.00 19.42 12.77
N GLY A 160 -5.68 19.29 12.72
CA GLY A 160 -5.01 18.13 12.11
C GLY A 160 -5.33 16.82 12.83
N LEU A 161 -5.30 16.82 14.16
CA LEU A 161 -5.66 15.66 14.99
C LEU A 161 -7.11 15.25 14.76
N ALA A 162 -8.06 16.18 14.91
CA ALA A 162 -9.48 15.92 14.73
C ALA A 162 -9.79 15.38 13.34
N GLY A 163 -9.17 15.96 12.30
CA GLY A 163 -9.28 15.47 10.93
C GLY A 163 -8.80 14.02 10.77
N SER A 164 -7.65 13.69 11.35
CA SER A 164 -7.13 12.31 11.29
C SER A 164 -8.02 11.31 12.03
N VAL A 165 -8.54 11.67 13.22
CA VAL A 165 -9.42 10.80 14.00
C VAL A 165 -10.71 10.53 13.24
N LEU A 166 -11.32 11.56 12.64
CA LEU A 166 -12.52 11.41 11.82
C LEU A 166 -12.26 10.56 10.57
N ALA A 167 -11.13 10.78 9.89
CA ALA A 167 -10.76 9.98 8.72
C ALA A 167 -10.54 8.51 9.07
N LEU A 168 -9.86 8.22 10.18
CA LEU A 168 -9.66 6.86 10.67
C LEU A 168 -10.98 6.18 11.05
N PHE A 169 -11.91 6.91 11.65
CA PHE A 169 -13.24 6.38 11.96
C PHE A 169 -14.02 6.01 10.70
N LEU A 170 -14.00 6.87 9.68
CA LEU A 170 -14.64 6.60 8.39
C LEU A 170 -14.01 5.40 7.67
N ILE A 171 -12.68 5.35 7.61
CA ILE A 171 -11.96 4.23 6.98
C ILE A 171 -12.21 2.93 7.76
N GLY A 172 -12.22 2.99 9.09
CA GLY A 172 -12.57 1.85 9.95
C GLY A 172 -14.00 1.35 9.71
N GLY A 173 -14.96 2.26 9.54
CA GLY A 173 -16.35 1.91 9.22
C GLY A 173 -16.48 1.23 7.85
N VAL A 174 -15.80 1.76 6.82
CA VAL A 174 -15.77 1.14 5.48
C VAL A 174 -15.09 -0.22 5.52
N HIS A 175 -13.98 -0.35 6.24
CA HIS A 175 -13.30 -1.63 6.43
C HIS A 175 -14.20 -2.66 7.10
N TYR A 176 -14.91 -2.29 8.17
CA TYR A 176 -15.86 -3.16 8.84
C TYR A 176 -16.97 -3.65 7.91
N TYR A 177 -17.56 -2.74 7.12
CA TYR A 177 -18.61 -3.07 6.15
C TYR A 177 -18.12 -4.03 5.05
N LEU A 178 -16.94 -3.75 4.48
CA LEU A 178 -16.34 -4.62 3.46
C LEU A 178 -15.99 -5.98 4.03
N LYS A 179 -15.45 -6.02 5.25
CA LYS A 179 -15.14 -7.26 5.95
C LYS A 179 -16.40 -8.10 6.14
N SER A 180 -17.50 -7.52 6.64
CA SER A 180 -18.74 -8.29 6.86
C SER A 180 -19.33 -8.88 5.59
N GLU A 181 -19.23 -8.18 4.45
CA GLU A 181 -19.81 -8.63 3.18
C GLU A 181 -18.92 -9.69 2.48
N TYR A 182 -17.60 -9.55 2.55
CA TYR A 182 -16.67 -10.31 1.72
C TYR A 182 -15.77 -11.30 2.47
N GLN A 183 -15.84 -11.39 3.81
CA GLN A 183 -14.96 -12.27 4.60
C GLN A 183 -14.99 -13.72 4.10
N SER A 184 -16.18 -14.29 3.85
CA SER A 184 -16.33 -15.69 3.43
C SER A 184 -15.62 -15.99 2.11
N SER A 185 -15.64 -15.05 1.17
CA SER A 185 -14.97 -15.18 -0.13
C SER A 185 -13.45 -15.02 -0.03
N ILE A 186 -13.00 -14.18 0.90
CA ILE A 186 -11.58 -13.88 1.12
C ILE A 186 -10.89 -14.98 1.91
N ASP A 187 -11.55 -15.55 2.92
CA ASP A 187 -11.08 -16.73 3.66
C ASP A 187 -10.96 -17.95 2.74
N ALA A 188 -11.88 -18.13 1.80
CA ALA A 188 -11.83 -19.18 0.79
C ALA A 188 -10.60 -19.04 -0.15
N MET A 189 -10.05 -17.84 -0.30
CA MET A 189 -8.83 -17.57 -1.05
C MET A 189 -7.56 -17.64 -0.19
N GLY A 190 -7.68 -17.93 1.11
CA GLY A 190 -6.56 -17.95 2.07
C GLY A 190 -5.95 -16.56 2.30
N MET A 191 -6.70 -15.50 2.04
CA MET A 191 -6.32 -14.12 2.32
C MET A 191 -7.07 -13.63 3.56
N ASP A 192 -6.53 -12.63 4.26
CA ASP A 192 -7.20 -12.03 5.40
C ASP A 192 -7.45 -10.54 5.16
N PHE A 193 -8.59 -10.03 5.63
CA PHE A 193 -8.93 -8.61 5.58
C PHE A 193 -8.16 -7.89 6.69
N GLN A 194 -6.91 -7.51 6.38
CA GLN A 194 -6.08 -6.75 7.30
C GLN A 194 -6.44 -5.26 7.28
N PHE A 195 -6.60 -4.69 8.46
CA PHE A 195 -6.65 -3.24 8.62
C PHE A 195 -5.24 -2.64 8.58
N ILE A 196 -5.15 -1.31 8.53
CA ILE A 196 -3.88 -0.58 8.63
C ILE A 196 -3.16 -1.03 9.91
N ALA A 197 -1.90 -1.47 9.76
CA ALA A 197 -1.15 -1.94 10.92
C ALA A 197 -0.89 -0.81 11.93
N GLU A 198 -0.86 -1.16 13.22
CA GLU A 198 -0.69 -0.23 14.34
C GLU A 198 0.41 0.83 14.16
N PRO A 199 1.64 0.51 13.71
CA PRO A 199 2.68 1.54 13.54
C PRO A 199 2.32 2.59 12.48
N PHE A 200 1.61 2.19 11.42
CA PHE A 200 1.19 3.12 10.37
C PHE A 200 0.02 4.01 10.82
N LEU A 201 -0.83 3.54 11.74
CA LEU A 201 -1.90 4.35 12.33
C LEU A 201 -1.34 5.56 13.09
N PHE A 202 -0.37 5.32 13.99
CA PHE A 202 0.29 6.41 14.71
C PHE A 202 1.07 7.33 13.77
N GLY A 203 1.68 6.77 12.72
CA GLY A 203 2.33 7.55 11.66
C GLY A 203 1.38 8.51 10.94
N LEU A 204 0.17 8.05 10.59
CA LEU A 204 -0.85 8.87 9.92
C LEU A 204 -1.33 10.03 10.82
N ILE A 205 -1.66 9.74 12.08
CA ILE A 205 -2.07 10.77 13.04
C ILE A 205 -0.95 11.79 13.23
N GLY A 206 0.29 11.31 13.45
CA GLY A 206 1.47 12.16 13.60
C GLY A 206 1.69 13.07 12.39
N LEU A 207 1.55 12.53 11.17
CA LEU A 207 1.66 13.29 9.94
C LEU A 207 0.57 14.37 9.84
N SER A 208 -0.68 14.05 10.16
CA SER A 208 -1.78 15.03 10.12
C SER A 208 -1.59 16.16 11.13
N VAL A 209 -1.13 15.86 12.35
CA VAL A 209 -0.79 16.87 13.35
C VAL A 209 0.37 17.74 12.88
N LEU A 210 1.39 17.16 12.26
CA LEU A 210 2.53 17.88 11.70
C LEU A 210 2.08 18.83 10.58
N VAL A 211 1.23 18.37 9.66
CA VAL A 211 0.69 19.22 8.59
C VAL A 211 -0.12 20.38 9.17
N GLY A 212 -0.97 20.13 10.18
CA GLY A 212 -1.73 21.17 10.87
C GLY A 212 -0.84 22.19 11.59
N PHE A 213 0.23 21.72 12.25
CA PHE A 213 1.25 22.57 12.87
C PHE A 213 1.95 23.44 11.82
N MET A 214 2.42 22.85 10.72
CA MET A 214 3.11 23.57 9.64
C MET A 214 2.22 24.64 9.01
N ALA A 215 0.95 24.33 8.77
CA ALA A 215 -0.02 25.28 8.24
C ALA A 215 -0.21 26.48 9.19
N SER A 216 -0.37 26.20 10.48
CA SER A 216 -0.51 27.25 11.49
C SER A 216 0.74 28.11 11.64
N TYR A 217 1.91 27.47 11.63
CA TYR A 217 3.20 28.14 11.73
C TYR A 217 3.43 29.11 10.58
N ILE A 218 3.14 28.71 9.34
CA ILE A 218 3.24 29.57 8.17
C ILE A 218 2.34 30.80 8.32
N SER A 219 1.09 30.60 8.76
CA SER A 219 0.11 31.69 8.90
C SER A 219 0.51 32.71 9.99
N THR A 220 0.89 32.23 11.18
CA THR A 220 1.33 33.11 12.28
C THR A 220 2.64 33.83 11.95
N PHE A 221 3.58 33.19 11.25
CA PHE A 221 4.81 33.85 10.81
C PHE A 221 4.52 34.98 9.83
N GLN A 222 3.66 34.75 8.84
CA GLN A 222 3.32 35.73 7.84
C GLN A 222 2.58 36.94 8.44
N PHE A 223 1.67 36.73 9.40
CA PHE A 223 0.92 37.81 10.03
C PHE A 223 1.80 38.72 10.90
N LEU A 224 2.65 38.15 11.76
CA LEU A 224 3.50 38.95 12.64
C LEU A 224 4.61 39.69 11.90
N TYR A 225 5.10 39.14 10.78
CA TYR A 225 6.01 39.87 9.90
C TYR A 225 5.37 41.14 9.31
N LEU A 226 4.06 41.11 9.02
CA LEU A 226 3.34 42.28 8.52
C LEU A 226 3.10 43.35 9.60
N LEU A 227 2.92 42.94 10.86
CA LEU A 227 2.79 43.87 12.00
C LEU A 227 4.10 44.60 12.32
N ASN A 228 5.25 43.92 12.27
CA ASN A 228 6.56 44.53 12.55
C ASN A 228 7.01 45.56 11.49
N LYS A 229 6.26 45.69 10.39
CA LYS A 229 6.57 46.62 9.29
C LYS A 229 5.73 47.91 9.34
N LYS A 230 4.76 48.00 10.26
CA LYS A 230 3.99 49.22 10.55
C LYS A 230 4.56 49.91 11.78
#